data_AF-A0A327YGG6-F1
#
_entry.id   AF-A0A327YGG6-F1
#
_cell.length_a   1.000
_cell.length_b   1.000
_cell.length_c   1.000
_cell.angle_alpha   90.00
_cell.angle_beta   90.00
_cell.angle_gamma   90.00
#
_symmetry.space_group_name_H-M   'P 1'
#
loop_
_entity.id
_entity.type
_entity.pdbx_description
1 polymer ?
#
loop_
_entity_poly.entity_id
_entity_poly.type
_entity_poly.pdbx_seq_one_letter_code
_entity_poly.pdbx_strand_id
1 'polypeptide(L)'
;MKKILLFALFVFNFSFSQEVEKISYKFLNPEIVSNINDYKKAFSTADMSAFRYESKSNVIEFKSGLKVELFSVNDLRNKNLKLDLQNFRNPGEKSSDDYYFTLSDNKKFILQKFTRTEFRNLKGQTK
;
A
#
# COMPACT_ATOMS: atom_id res chain seq x y z
N MET A 1 47.78 -20.38 6.96
CA MET A 1 47.42 -18.97 7.22
C MET A 1 46.05 -18.70 6.64
N LYS A 2 45.06 -18.42 7.51
CA LYS A 2 43.65 -18.22 7.14
C LYS A 2 43.49 -16.87 6.43
N LYS A 3 43.13 -16.86 5.14
CA LYS A 3 42.68 -15.64 4.45
C LYS A 3 41.16 -15.58 4.59
N ILE A 4 40.70 -14.77 5.54
CA ILE A 4 39.28 -14.41 5.68
C ILE A 4 38.99 -13.40 4.57
N LEU A 5 38.30 -13.84 3.52
CA LEU A 5 37.72 -12.92 2.54
C LEU A 5 36.46 -12.33 3.20
N LEU A 6 36.60 -11.13 3.78
CA LEU A 6 35.45 -10.34 4.24
C LEU A 6 34.62 -9.97 3.01
N PHE A 7 33.57 -10.74 2.73
CA PHE A 7 32.49 -10.31 1.85
C PHE A 7 31.69 -9.28 2.62
N ALA A 8 32.03 -8.00 2.45
CA ALA A 8 31.24 -6.89 2.95
C ALA A 8 29.85 -6.98 2.33
N LEU A 9 28.90 -7.54 3.09
CA LEU A 9 27.48 -7.42 2.78
C LEU A 9 27.15 -5.92 2.80
N PHE A 10 27.17 -5.33 1.62
CA PHE A 10 26.47 -4.10 1.30
C PHE A 10 24.98 -4.41 1.45
N VAL A 11 24.50 -4.44 2.70
CA VAL A 11 23.07 -4.45 2.98
C VAL A 11 22.64 -3.03 2.62
N PHE A 12 22.27 -2.86 1.35
CA PHE A 12 21.49 -1.72 0.90
C PHE A 12 20.31 -1.62 1.86
N ASN A 13 20.37 -0.64 2.77
CA ASN A 13 19.22 -0.20 3.53
C ASN A 13 18.30 0.48 2.53
N PHE A 14 17.60 -0.32 1.72
CA PHE A 14 16.37 0.14 1.11
C PHE A 14 15.44 0.43 2.28
N SER A 15 15.41 1.70 2.70
CA SER A 15 14.37 2.23 3.55
C SER A 15 13.07 2.19 2.74
N PHE A 16 12.53 1.00 2.52
CA PHE A 16 11.15 0.84 2.13
C PHE A 16 10.35 1.50 3.24
N SER A 17 9.63 2.57 2.92
CA SER A 17 8.75 3.25 3.85
C SER A 17 7.67 2.26 4.27
N GLN A 18 7.90 1.52 5.36
CA GLN A 18 6.97 0.51 5.84
C GLN A 18 5.72 1.18 6.41
N GLU A 19 4.56 0.73 5.96
CA GLU A 19 3.29 1.27 6.44
C GLU A 19 3.00 0.78 7.87
N VAL A 20 2.64 1.72 8.75
CA VAL A 20 2.29 1.48 10.16
C VAL A 20 0.82 1.81 10.42
N GLU A 21 0.06 0.86 10.96
CA GLU A 21 -1.36 1.03 11.28
C GLU A 21 -1.57 2.17 12.30
N LYS A 22 -2.65 2.95 12.14
CA LYS A 22 -3.00 4.15 12.92
C LYS A 22 -2.02 5.32 12.81
N ILE A 23 -0.83 5.11 12.26
CA ILE A 23 0.14 6.17 11.98
C ILE A 23 0.05 6.61 10.53
N SER A 24 0.04 5.66 9.59
CA SER A 24 0.08 5.88 8.14
C SER A 24 -1.20 5.44 7.41
N TYR A 25 -1.93 4.49 7.97
CA TYR A 25 -3.21 4.03 7.42
C TYR A 25 -4.13 3.53 8.53
N LYS A 26 -5.42 3.31 8.24
CA LYS A 26 -6.33 2.58 9.13
C LYS A 26 -7.32 1.73 8.34
N PHE A 27 -7.66 0.55 8.88
CA PHE A 27 -8.73 -0.29 8.35
C PHE A 27 -10.09 0.34 8.69
N LEU A 28 -10.99 0.42 7.72
CA LEU A 28 -12.33 1.01 7.90
C LEU A 28 -13.39 -0.03 8.24
N ASN A 29 -13.23 -1.25 7.72
CA ASN A 29 -14.16 -2.37 7.90
C ASN A 29 -13.41 -3.71 8.04
N PRO A 30 -12.54 -3.88 9.06
CA PRO A 30 -11.73 -5.08 9.21
C PRO A 30 -12.55 -6.38 9.38
N GLU A 31 -13.80 -6.29 9.81
CA GLU A 31 -14.69 -7.42 10.08
C GLU A 31 -15.13 -8.21 8.84
N ILE A 32 -15.00 -7.65 7.64
CA ILE A 32 -15.45 -8.32 6.41
C ILE A 32 -14.45 -9.36 5.87
N VAL A 33 -13.26 -9.45 6.46
CA VAL A 33 -12.24 -10.43 6.10
C VAL A 33 -12.02 -11.41 7.26
N SER A 34 -11.76 -12.67 6.92
CA SER A 34 -11.54 -13.72 7.91
C SER A 34 -10.26 -13.53 8.73
N ASN A 35 -9.23 -12.92 8.14
CA ASN A 35 -7.94 -12.71 8.79
C ASN A 35 -7.36 -11.33 8.46
N ILE A 36 -7.53 -10.37 9.37
CA ILE A 36 -6.97 -9.03 9.23
C ILE A 36 -5.44 -9.01 9.34
N ASN A 37 -4.84 -10.00 10.02
CA ASN A 37 -3.39 -10.04 10.22
C ASN A 37 -2.62 -10.26 8.91
N ASP A 38 -3.23 -10.94 7.93
CA ASP A 38 -2.66 -11.09 6.60
C ASP A 38 -2.48 -9.73 5.91
N TYR A 39 -3.46 -8.84 6.08
CA TYR A 39 -3.39 -7.47 5.54
C TYR A 39 -2.37 -6.63 6.32
N LYS A 40 -2.34 -6.71 7.65
CA LYS A 40 -1.33 -6.01 8.47
C LYS A 40 0.09 -6.37 8.04
N LYS A 41 0.35 -7.66 7.83
CA LYS A 41 1.64 -8.16 7.35
C LYS A 41 1.98 -7.68 5.95
N ALA A 42 0.98 -7.61 5.07
CA ALA A 42 1.20 -7.11 3.72
C ALA A 42 1.54 -5.61 3.74
N PHE A 43 0.83 -4.82 4.55
CA PHE A 43 1.11 -3.39 4.75
C PHE A 43 2.49 -3.13 5.35
N SER A 44 2.94 -3.95 6.31
CA SER A 44 4.26 -3.77 6.93
C SER A 44 5.45 -3.93 5.97
N THR A 45 5.21 -4.38 4.73
CA THR A 45 6.25 -4.46 3.69
C THR A 45 5.92 -3.65 2.44
N ALA A 46 4.73 -3.07 2.36
CA ALA A 46 4.29 -2.29 1.22
C ALA A 46 4.77 -0.85 1.34
N ASP A 47 4.91 -0.19 0.20
CA ASP A 47 4.99 1.27 0.09
C ASP A 47 3.73 1.76 -0.62
N MET A 48 2.90 2.54 0.08
CA MET A 48 1.65 3.09 -0.46
C MET A 48 1.76 4.57 -0.83
N SER A 49 2.96 5.14 -0.85
CA SER A 49 3.20 6.55 -1.14
C SER A 49 2.55 6.99 -2.46
N ALA A 50 2.65 6.17 -3.51
CA ALA A 50 2.05 6.41 -4.83
C ALA A 50 0.52 6.52 -4.85
N PHE A 51 -0.15 6.13 -3.76
CA PHE A 51 -1.61 6.20 -3.62
C PHE A 51 -2.06 7.26 -2.61
N ARG A 52 -1.14 8.08 -2.09
CA ARG A 52 -1.47 9.17 -1.17
C ARG A 52 -1.65 10.47 -1.94
N TYR A 53 -2.64 11.27 -1.52
CA TYR A 53 -2.72 12.66 -1.91
C TYR A 53 -1.98 13.53 -0.89
N GLU A 54 -1.52 14.69 -1.34
CA GLU A 54 -0.81 15.61 -0.46
C GLU A 54 -1.68 16.10 0.72
N SER A 55 -2.90 16.56 0.42
CA SER A 55 -3.75 17.32 1.35
C SER A 55 -4.98 16.58 1.89
N LYS A 56 -5.30 15.39 1.37
CA LYS A 56 -6.47 14.61 1.80
C LYS A 56 -6.16 13.12 1.89
N SER A 57 -6.85 12.42 2.78
CA SER A 57 -6.79 10.96 2.81
C SER A 57 -7.29 10.35 1.51
N ASN A 58 -6.75 9.19 1.16
CA ASN A 58 -7.26 8.35 0.09
C ASN A 58 -7.85 7.06 0.68
N VAL A 59 -8.95 6.56 0.10
CA VAL A 59 -9.50 5.26 0.48
C VAL A 59 -9.25 4.28 -0.65
N ILE A 60 -8.51 3.21 -0.35
CA ILE A 60 -8.29 2.11 -1.28
C ILE A 60 -9.19 0.92 -0.92
N GLU A 61 -9.55 0.14 -1.94
CA GLU A 61 -10.45 -1.01 -1.79
C GLU A 61 -9.80 -2.29 -2.33
N PHE A 62 -9.84 -3.34 -1.51
CA PHE A 62 -9.41 -4.67 -1.90
C PHE A 62 -10.54 -5.44 -2.58
N LYS A 63 -10.21 -6.42 -3.42
CA LYS A 63 -11.18 -7.33 -4.07
C LYS A 63 -12.09 -8.05 -3.06
N SER A 64 -11.63 -8.26 -1.84
CA SER A 64 -12.41 -8.82 -0.72
C SER A 64 -13.50 -7.87 -0.20
N GLY A 65 -13.49 -6.61 -0.63
CA GLY A 65 -14.31 -5.51 -0.12
C GLY A 65 -13.63 -4.70 0.99
N LEU A 66 -12.45 -5.10 1.47
CA LEU A 66 -11.76 -4.44 2.58
C LEU A 66 -11.37 -3.03 2.14
N LYS A 67 -11.73 -2.03 2.95
CA LYS A 67 -11.42 -0.63 2.73
C LYS A 67 -10.37 -0.17 3.72
N VAL A 68 -9.38 0.52 3.19
CA VAL A 68 -8.27 1.07 3.97
C VAL A 68 -8.13 2.54 3.65
N GLU A 69 -8.14 3.37 4.69
CA GLU A 69 -7.81 4.77 4.56
C GLU A 69 -6.30 4.94 4.68
N LEU A 70 -5.70 5.52 3.64
CA LEU A 70 -4.34 6.02 3.62
C LEU A 70 -4.39 7.51 4.00
N PHE A 71 -3.74 7.89 5.09
CA PHE A 71 -3.67 9.29 5.49
C PHE A 71 -2.91 10.16 4.47
N SER A 72 -3.20 11.46 4.47
CA SER A 72 -2.54 12.39 3.54
C SER A 72 -1.06 12.56 3.86
N VAL A 73 -0.27 13.06 2.92
CA VAL A 73 1.13 13.40 3.18
C VAL A 73 1.24 14.42 4.31
N ASN A 74 0.35 15.41 4.35
CA ASN A 74 0.34 16.42 5.39
C ASN A 74 0.04 15.83 6.78
N ASP A 75 -0.85 14.84 6.88
CA ASP A 75 -1.10 14.13 8.14
C ASP A 75 0.15 13.40 8.65
N LEU A 76 0.97 12.88 7.73
CA LEU A 76 2.18 12.13 8.05
C LEU A 76 3.35 13.03 8.40
N ARG A 77 3.48 14.18 7.73
CA ARG A 77 4.41 15.26 8.09
C ARG A 77 4.16 15.73 9.52
N ASN A 78 2.89 15.95 9.88
CA ASN A 78 2.51 16.35 11.25
C ASN A 78 2.85 15.30 12.32
N LYS A 79 3.02 14.03 11.92
CA LYS A 79 3.40 12.91 12.80
C LYS A 79 4.90 12.60 12.80
N ASN A 80 5.74 13.48 12.25
CA ASN A 80 7.20 13.31 12.14
C ASN A 80 7.66 12.06 11.36
N LEU A 81 6.84 11.53 10.44
CA LEU A 81 7.29 10.50 9.53
C LEU A 81 8.04 11.13 8.35
N LYS A 82 9.33 10.81 8.22
CA LYS A 82 10.12 11.13 7.01
C LYS A 82 9.70 10.20 5.88
N LEU A 83 8.65 10.56 5.16
CA LEU A 83 8.33 9.91 3.89
C LEU A 83 9.21 10.52 2.81
N ASP A 84 9.65 9.69 1.87
CA ASP A 84 10.27 10.18 0.65
C ASP A 84 9.21 10.92 -0.17
N LEU A 85 9.37 12.25 -0.27
CA LEU A 85 8.29 13.13 -0.70
C LEU A 85 8.09 13.17 -2.23
N GLN A 86 8.82 12.33 -2.97
CA GLN A 86 8.94 12.48 -4.43
C GLN A 86 7.82 11.82 -5.23
N ASN A 87 6.99 10.96 -4.63
CA ASN A 87 6.10 10.04 -5.38
C ASN A 87 4.60 10.11 -5.04
N PHE A 88 4.04 11.28 -4.67
CA PHE A 88 2.61 11.38 -4.32
C PHE A 88 1.72 11.86 -5.46
N ARG A 89 0.41 11.56 -5.36
CA ARG A 89 -0.58 12.03 -6.32
C ARG A 89 -0.97 13.48 -6.09
N ASN A 90 -1.00 14.24 -7.16
CA ASN A 90 -1.54 15.59 -7.16
C ASN A 90 -3.08 15.55 -7.01
N PRO A 91 -3.69 16.39 -6.15
CA PRO A 91 -5.15 16.39 -5.93
C PRO A 91 -6.02 16.65 -7.17
N GLY A 92 -5.42 17.13 -8.27
CA GLY A 92 -6.08 17.42 -9.56
C GLY A 92 -5.89 16.37 -10.65
N GLU A 93 -5.09 15.32 -10.43
CA GLU A 93 -5.02 14.20 -11.37
C GLU A 93 -6.33 13.40 -11.30
N LYS A 94 -7.09 13.40 -12.40
CA LYS A 94 -8.31 12.59 -12.52
C LYS A 94 -7.96 11.13 -12.19
N SER A 95 -8.63 10.56 -11.19
CA SER A 95 -8.68 9.12 -10.95
C SER A 95 -9.36 8.49 -12.15
N SER A 96 -8.63 8.20 -13.23
CA SER A 96 -9.24 7.51 -14.37
C SER A 96 -9.62 6.09 -14.00
N ASP A 97 -9.01 5.52 -12.95
CA ASP A 97 -9.14 4.12 -12.62
C ASP A 97 -8.94 3.87 -11.13
N ASP A 98 -10.03 3.67 -10.38
CA ASP A 98 -9.95 3.19 -9.00
C ASP A 98 -9.31 1.79 -9.03
N TYR A 99 -8.10 1.66 -8.47
CA TYR A 99 -7.39 0.39 -8.46
C TYR A 99 -8.02 -0.57 -7.44
N TYR A 100 -8.22 -1.82 -7.86
CA TYR A 100 -8.54 -2.91 -6.93
C TYR A 100 -7.26 -3.60 -6.46
N PHE A 101 -7.13 -3.71 -5.14
CA PHE A 101 -5.99 -4.35 -4.50
C PHE A 101 -6.30 -5.80 -4.13
N THR A 102 -5.28 -6.65 -4.11
CA THR A 102 -5.38 -8.00 -3.57
C THR A 102 -4.13 -8.33 -2.77
N LEU A 103 -4.19 -9.38 -1.96
CA LEU A 103 -2.99 -9.94 -1.34
C LEU A 103 -2.35 -10.94 -2.30
N SER A 104 -1.03 -11.00 -2.31
CA SER A 104 -0.30 -12.12 -2.92
C SER A 104 -0.71 -13.46 -2.28
N ASP A 105 -0.40 -14.57 -2.96
CA ASP A 105 -0.75 -15.90 -2.46
C ASP A 105 -0.10 -16.19 -1.10
N ASN A 106 1.14 -15.72 -0.91
CA ASN A 106 1.88 -15.81 0.35
C ASN A 106 1.51 -14.74 1.40
N LYS A 107 0.52 -13.87 1.12
CA LYS A 107 0.02 -12.80 2.00
C LYS A 107 1.06 -11.78 2.45
N LYS A 108 2.24 -11.74 1.80
CA LYS A 108 3.31 -10.80 2.14
C LYS A 108 3.19 -9.48 1.39
N PHE A 109 2.54 -9.46 0.23
CA PHE A 109 2.54 -8.29 -0.64
C PHE A 109 1.13 -7.85 -0.98
N ILE A 110 0.98 -6.55 -1.21
CA ILE A 110 -0.24 -5.96 -1.77
C ILE A 110 -0.01 -5.80 -3.27
N LEU A 111 -0.91 -6.39 -4.06
CA LEU A 111 -0.86 -6.38 -5.52
C LEU A 111 -1.94 -5.44 -6.04
N GLN A 112 -1.53 -4.46 -6.84
CA GLN A 112 -2.42 -3.64 -7.66
C GLN A 112 -2.82 -4.48 -8.88
N LYS A 113 -4.10 -4.90 -8.96
CA LYS A 113 -4.52 -5.88 -9.98
C LYS A 113 -5.25 -5.27 -11.18
N PHE A 114 -6.14 -4.31 -10.98
CA PHE A 114 -6.98 -3.78 -12.06
C PHE A 114 -7.38 -2.35 -11.81
N THR A 115 -7.62 -1.65 -12.91
CA THR A 115 -8.46 -0.46 -12.95
C THR A 115 -9.94 -0.82 -12.72
N ARG A 116 -10.76 0.09 -12.18
CA ARG A 116 -12.21 -0.15 -11.98
C ARG A 116 -12.94 -0.50 -13.28
N THR A 117 -12.46 0.06 -14.39
CA THR A 117 -12.90 -0.16 -15.76
C THR A 117 -12.71 -1.63 -16.18
N GLU A 118 -11.51 -2.18 -15.97
CA GLU A 118 -11.22 -3.60 -16.23
C GLU A 118 -12.05 -4.55 -15.37
N PHE A 119 -12.27 -4.22 -14.10
CA PHE A 119 -13.05 -5.07 -13.19
C PHE A 119 -14.55 -5.15 -13.57
N ARG A 120 -15.15 -4.04 -14.02
CA ARG A 120 -16.54 -4.05 -14.51
C ARG A 120 -16.69 -4.89 -15.77
N ASN A 121 -15.73 -4.82 -16.69
CA ASN A 121 -15.73 -5.62 -17.91
C ASN A 121 -15.61 -7.12 -17.59
N LEU A 122 -14.79 -7.51 -16.61
CA LEU A 122 -14.68 -8.90 -16.16
C LEU A 122 -15.97 -9.44 -15.51
N LYS A 123 -16.68 -8.63 -14.72
CA LYS A 123 -17.99 -9.03 -14.15
C LYS A 123 -19.11 -9.13 -15.20
N GLY A 124 -19.01 -8.37 -16.30
CA GLY A 124 -19.98 -8.40 -17.39
C GLY A 124 -19.91 -9.64 -18.29
N GLN A 125 -18.78 -10.37 -18.27
CA GLN A 125 -18.56 -11.57 -19.08
C GLN A 125 -19.00 -12.88 -18.42
N THR A 126 -19.41 -12.86 -17.14
CA THR A 126 -19.97 -14.02 -16.42
C THR A 126 -21.50 -14.08 -16.51
N LYS A 127 -22.05 -13.91 -17.72
CA LYS A 127 -23.48 -14.13 -18.00
C LYS A 127 -23.67 -15.14 -19.11
#